data_AF-A0A642C409-F1
#
_entry.id   AF-A0A642C409-F1
#
_cell.length_a   1.000
_cell.length_b   1.000
_cell.length_c   1.000
_cell.angle_alpha   90.00
_cell.angle_beta   90.00
_cell.angle_gamma   90.00
#
_symmetry.space_group_name_H-M   'P 1'
#
loop_
_entity.id
_entity.type
_entity.pdbx_description
1 polymer ?
#
loop_
_entity_poly.entity_id
_entity_poly.type
_entity_poly.pdbx_seq_one_letter_code
_entity_poly.pdbx_strand_id
1 'polypeptide(L)'
;MKSNLFMKRKLEIGLSLLIGTSVFGGCNNDLAPIRQSQTFPPNLNAPTVFESFSPDSGGVKTQLIIRGQNFGTDTAYLKVTVNNKRAAIVG
;
A
#
# COMPACT_ATOMS: atom_id res chain seq x y z
N MET A 1 -55.61 -31.20 29.50
CA MET A 1 -55.29 -29.91 28.84
C MET A 1 -53.88 -29.37 29.22
N LYS A 2 -52.83 -30.21 29.31
CA LYS A 2 -51.46 -29.78 29.69
C LYS A 2 -50.37 -30.04 28.63
N SER A 3 -50.65 -30.92 27.64
CA SER A 3 -49.70 -31.28 26.57
C SER A 3 -49.43 -30.13 25.58
N ASN A 4 -50.49 -29.40 25.18
CA ASN A 4 -50.37 -28.30 24.21
C ASN A 4 -49.59 -27.07 24.72
N LEU A 5 -49.47 -26.88 26.04
CA LEU A 5 -48.69 -25.78 26.62
C LEU A 5 -47.19 -26.10 26.65
N PHE A 6 -46.83 -27.37 26.84
CA PHE A 6 -45.44 -27.83 26.91
C PHE A 6 -44.80 -27.87 25.52
N MET A 7 -45.56 -28.28 24.50
CA MET A 7 -45.08 -28.32 23.11
C MET A 7 -44.92 -26.92 22.51
N LYS A 8 -45.82 -25.98 22.84
CA LYS A 8 -45.69 -24.56 22.46
C LYS A 8 -44.47 -23.89 23.11
N ARG A 9 -44.20 -24.12 24.41
CA ARG A 9 -42.97 -23.61 25.06
C ARG A 9 -41.70 -24.17 24.43
N LYS A 10 -41.68 -25.44 24.01
CA LYS A 10 -40.53 -26.02 23.30
C LYS A 10 -40.35 -25.44 21.89
N LEU A 11 -41.44 -25.14 21.19
CA LEU A 11 -41.42 -24.50 19.87
C LEU A 11 -40.94 -23.04 19.95
N GLU A 12 -41.42 -22.27 20.92
CA GLU A 12 -41.00 -20.87 21.18
C GLU A 12 -39.52 -20.78 21.59
N ILE A 13 -39.05 -21.66 22.48
CA ILE A 13 -37.64 -21.70 22.90
C ILE A 13 -36.73 -22.13 21.72
N GLY A 14 -37.17 -23.09 20.91
CA GLY A 14 -36.44 -23.51 19.71
C GLY A 14 -36.37 -22.42 18.64
N LEU A 15 -37.46 -21.67 18.45
CA LEU A 15 -37.53 -20.58 17.47
C LEU A 15 -36.68 -19.37 17.90
N SER A 16 -36.63 -19.07 19.21
CA SER A 16 -35.79 -18.00 19.75
C SER A 16 -34.29 -18.32 19.66
N LEU A 17 -33.91 -19.58 19.84
CA LEU A 17 -32.51 -20.03 19.72
C LEU A 17 -31.99 -19.98 18.26
N LEU A 18 -32.86 -20.21 17.28
CA LEU A 18 -32.54 -20.13 15.84
C LEU A 18 -32.35 -18.69 15.33
N ILE A 19 -33.01 -17.71 15.95
CA ILE A 19 -32.91 -16.29 15.54
C ILE A 19 -31.68 -15.62 16.19
N GLY A 20 -31.27 -16.06 17.38
CA GLY A 20 -30.12 -15.52 18.10
C GLY A 20 -28.75 -15.84 17.47
N THR A 21 -28.65 -16.86 16.62
CA THR A 21 -27.40 -17.27 15.98
C THR A 21 -27.03 -16.46 14.72
N SER A 22 -27.94 -15.64 14.20
CA SER A 22 -27.78 -14.97 12.90
C SER A 22 -27.10 -13.60 12.97
N VAL A 23 -26.76 -13.09 14.16
CA VAL A 23 -26.23 -11.72 14.36
C VAL A 23 -24.69 -11.69 14.48
N PHE A 24 -24.01 -12.83 14.44
CA PHE A 24 -22.54 -12.92 14.50
C PHE A 24 -21.88 -13.30 13.16
N GLY A 25 -22.58 -13.11 12.03
CA GLY A 25 -22.00 -13.21 10.69
C GLY A 25 -20.99 -12.08 10.47
N GLY A 26 -19.70 -12.43 10.54
CA GLY A 26 -18.57 -11.51 10.64
C GLY A 26 -18.37 -10.56 9.45
N CYS A 27 -17.78 -9.41 9.75
CA CYS A 27 -17.13 -8.58 8.74
C CYS A 27 -15.91 -9.35 8.20
N ASN A 28 -15.89 -9.62 6.89
CA ASN A 28 -14.70 -10.06 6.20
C ASN A 28 -13.81 -8.83 6.02
N ASN A 29 -12.76 -8.73 6.84
CA ASN A 29 -11.80 -7.63 6.78
C ASN A 29 -10.79 -7.86 5.64
N ASP A 30 -11.27 -8.16 4.43
CA ASP A 30 -10.44 -8.20 3.22
C ASP A 30 -10.10 -6.76 2.82
N LEU A 31 -9.22 -6.14 3.60
CA LEU A 31 -8.51 -4.95 3.19
C LEU A 31 -7.66 -5.37 1.99
N ALA A 32 -8.03 -4.89 0.79
CA ALA A 32 -7.14 -4.97 -0.35
C ALA A 32 -5.75 -4.50 0.11
N PRO A 33 -4.65 -5.23 -0.21
CA PRO A 33 -3.32 -4.80 0.19
C PRO A 33 -3.17 -3.34 -0.19
N ILE A 34 -2.85 -2.48 0.80
CA ILE A 34 -2.45 -1.11 0.52
C ILE A 34 -1.37 -1.24 -0.55
N ARG A 35 -1.62 -0.69 -1.74
CA ARG A 35 -0.64 -0.68 -2.84
C ARG A 35 0.53 0.14 -2.34
N GLN A 36 1.44 -0.49 -1.61
CA GLN A 36 2.78 0.01 -1.46
C GLN A 36 3.30 0.13 -2.88
N SER A 37 3.55 1.37 -3.32
CA SER A 37 4.17 1.66 -4.60
C SER A 37 5.40 0.74 -4.68
N GLN A 38 5.37 -0.26 -5.56
CA GLN A 38 6.51 -1.15 -5.70
C GLN A 38 7.66 -0.31 -6.27
N THR A 39 8.64 -0.03 -5.42
CA THR A 39 9.91 0.58 -5.82
C THR A 39 10.88 -0.52 -6.19
N PHE A 40 11.75 -0.25 -7.17
CA PHE A 40 12.70 -1.21 -7.68
C PHE A 40 14.12 -0.65 -7.53
N PRO A 41 15.07 -1.41 -6.95
CA PRO A 41 16.48 -1.02 -6.95
C PRO A 41 17.04 -1.05 -8.38
N PRO A 42 18.21 -0.44 -8.61
CA PRO A 42 18.93 -0.64 -9.86
C PRO A 42 19.32 -2.12 -10.04
N ASN A 43 19.45 -2.56 -11.29
CA ASN A 43 20.01 -3.85 -11.62
C ASN A 43 21.51 -3.86 -11.26
N LEU A 44 21.88 -4.68 -10.26
CA LEU A 44 23.26 -4.78 -9.77
C LEU A 44 24.23 -5.43 -10.78
N ASN A 45 23.72 -6.09 -11.82
CA ASN A 45 24.51 -6.73 -12.87
C ASN A 45 24.68 -5.85 -14.12
N ALA A 46 24.13 -4.63 -14.11
CA ALA A 46 24.25 -3.68 -15.21
C ALA A 46 24.83 -2.36 -14.72
N PRO A 47 25.60 -1.64 -15.55
CA PRO A 47 26.12 -0.34 -15.18
C PRO A 47 24.99 0.69 -15.07
N THR A 48 25.13 1.63 -14.13
CA THR A 48 24.33 2.86 -14.10
C THR A 48 24.98 3.89 -15.01
N VAL A 49 24.19 4.51 -15.89
CA VAL A 49 24.68 5.46 -16.90
C VAL A 49 24.04 6.82 -16.67
N PHE A 50 24.86 7.86 -16.62
CA PHE A 50 24.42 9.25 -16.69
C PHE A 50 24.53 9.74 -18.13
N GLU A 51 23.46 10.29 -18.68
CA GLU A 51 23.41 10.72 -20.08
C GLU A 51 23.35 12.23 -20.22
N SER A 52 22.43 12.87 -19.49
CA SER A 52 22.22 14.31 -19.61
C SER A 52 21.47 14.87 -18.41
N PHE A 53 21.46 16.20 -18.31
CA PHE A 53 20.67 16.93 -17.34
C PHE A 53 20.06 18.19 -17.94
N SER A 54 18.99 18.68 -17.34
CA SER A 54 18.33 19.92 -17.75
C SER A 54 17.59 20.57 -16.57
N PRO A 55 17.56 21.91 -16.46
CA PRO A 55 18.31 22.87 -17.28
C PRO A 55 19.82 22.81 -17.01
N ASP A 56 20.62 23.39 -17.90
CA ASP A 56 22.08 23.48 -17.75
C ASP A 56 22.54 24.56 -16.75
N SER A 57 21.60 25.41 -16.34
CA SER A 57 21.82 26.56 -15.48
C SER A 57 20.58 26.84 -14.63
N GLY A 58 20.79 27.43 -13.45
CA GLY A 58 19.73 27.67 -12.49
C GLY A 58 20.22 28.24 -11.17
N GLY A 59 19.28 28.65 -10.34
CA GLY A 59 19.54 29.13 -8.98
C GLY A 59 19.29 28.05 -7.93
N VAL A 60 19.33 28.46 -6.67
CA VAL A 60 18.95 27.59 -5.55
C VAL A 60 17.49 27.17 -5.72
N LYS A 61 17.19 25.88 -5.53
CA LYS A 61 15.87 25.25 -5.73
C LYS A 61 15.40 25.10 -7.18
N THR A 62 16.20 25.45 -8.19
CA THR A 62 15.87 25.05 -9.57
C THR A 62 15.77 23.53 -9.66
N GLN A 63 14.66 23.03 -10.21
CA GLN A 63 14.45 21.60 -10.40
C GLN A 63 15.35 21.10 -11.54
N LEU A 64 16.19 20.12 -11.21
CA LEU A 64 17.11 19.47 -12.14
C LEU A 64 16.53 18.11 -12.55
N ILE A 65 16.39 17.88 -13.85
CA ILE A 65 16.05 16.57 -14.41
C ILE A 65 17.36 15.91 -14.82
N ILE A 66 17.63 14.73 -14.27
CA ILE A 66 18.77 13.88 -14.66
C ILE A 66 18.24 12.71 -15.47
N ARG A 67 18.81 12.47 -16.64
CA ARG A 67 18.47 11.37 -17.54
C ARG A 67 19.62 10.38 -17.61
N GLY A 68 19.27 9.12 -17.73
CA GLY A 68 20.21 8.03 -17.73
C GLY A 68 19.52 6.69 -17.63
N GLN A 69 20.31 5.66 -17.36
CA GLN A 69 19.86 4.28 -17.34
C GLN A 69 20.19 3.63 -16.01
N ASN A 70 19.34 2.68 -15.61
CA ASN A 70 19.55 1.82 -14.44
C ASN A 70 19.71 2.61 -13.11
N PHE A 71 18.88 3.63 -12.89
CA PHE A 71 18.76 4.30 -11.58
C PHE A 71 17.84 3.52 -10.61
N GLY A 72 16.90 2.74 -11.15
CA GLY A 72 15.80 2.20 -10.35
C GLY A 72 14.75 3.28 -10.01
N THR A 73 13.74 2.89 -9.25
CA THR A 73 12.69 3.79 -8.73
C THR A 73 12.74 3.91 -7.21
N ASP A 74 13.60 3.13 -6.53
CA ASP A 74 13.84 3.26 -5.11
C ASP A 74 14.87 4.36 -4.81
N THR A 75 14.38 5.49 -4.30
CA THR A 75 15.22 6.65 -3.97
C THR A 75 16.18 6.39 -2.82
N ALA A 76 16.00 5.31 -2.03
CA ALA A 76 16.96 4.91 -1.01
C ALA A 76 18.33 4.50 -1.59
N TYR A 77 18.36 4.07 -2.86
CA TYR A 77 19.58 3.74 -3.58
C TYR A 77 20.21 4.94 -4.30
N LEU A 78 19.55 6.10 -4.28
CA LEU A 78 19.96 7.28 -5.04
C LEU A 78 20.54 8.36 -4.14
N LYS A 79 21.66 8.95 -4.59
CA LYS A 79 22.26 10.12 -3.98
C LYS A 79 22.71 11.08 -5.06
N VAL A 80 22.12 12.27 -5.08
CA VAL A 80 22.50 13.33 -6.02
C VAL A 80 23.21 14.45 -5.26
N THR A 81 24.32 14.91 -5.82
CA THR A 81 25.04 16.10 -5.33
C THR A 81 25.33 17.04 -6.48
N VAL A 82 25.11 18.34 -6.27
CA VAL A 82 25.50 19.41 -7.18
C VAL A 82 26.55 20.24 -6.46
N ASN A 83 27.77 20.34 -7.01
CA ASN A 83 28.92 20.99 -6.37
C ASN A 83 29.08 20.60 -4.89
N ASN A 84 29.12 19.29 -4.64
CA ASN A 84 29.27 18.68 -3.32
C ASN A 84 28.13 18.98 -2.31
N LYS A 85 27.07 19.68 -2.72
CA LYS A 85 25.87 19.88 -1.91
C LYS A 85 24.80 18.85 -2.27
N ARG A 86 24.21 18.22 -1.26
CA ARG A 86 23.13 17.24 -1.44
C ARG A 86 21.91 17.93 -2.07
N ALA A 87 21.42 17.36 -3.16
CA ALA A 87 20.14 17.73 -3.76
C ALA A 87 19.05 16.77 -3.27
N ALA A 88 17.84 17.29 -3.07
CA ALA A 88 16.68 16.47 -2.78
C ALA A 88 16.19 15.78 -4.06
N ILE A 89 15.83 14.50 -3.96
CA ILE A 89 15.23 13.72 -5.05
C ILE A 89 13.72 13.76 -4.84
N VAL A 90 12.97 14.12 -5.88
CA VAL A 90 11.52 14.40 -5.79
C VAL A 90 10.66 13.55 -6.71
N GLY A 91 11.26 12.72 -7.57
CA GLY A 91 10.56 11.93 -8.60
C GLY A 91 11.27 10.63 -8.93
#